data_AF-A0A812IRR1-F1
#
_entry.id   AF-A0A812IRR1-F1
#
_cell.length_a   1.000
_cell.length_b   1.000
_cell.length_c   1.000
_cell.angle_alpha   90.00
_cell.angle_beta   90.00
_cell.angle_gamma   90.00
#
_symmetry.space_group_name_H-M   'P 1'
#
loop_
_entity.id
_entity.type
_entity.pdbx_description
1 polymer ?
#
loop_
_entity_poly.entity_id
_entity_poly.type
_entity_poly.pdbx_seq_one_letter_code
_entity_poly.pdbx_strand_id
1 'polypeptide(L)'
;MTGGPGCSSILAMVTENGPCLVKKGNASEAWKMQRNPWSWTEVGTVLWVDQPGEVGFSIGAESDDELGVSERMLVFMLAFYERYPSLLKAP
;
A
#
# COMPACT_ATOMS: atom_id res chain seq x y z
N MET A 1 4.51 3.37 -0.13
CA MET A 1 3.49 4.42 0.05
C MET A 1 3.44 5.23 -1.24
N THR A 2 2.25 5.51 -1.76
CA THR A 2 2.03 6.50 -2.82
C THR A 2 1.83 7.90 -2.23
N GLY A 3 2.02 8.93 -3.06
CA GLY A 3 1.89 10.33 -2.67
C GLY A 3 0.55 10.94 -3.06
N GLY A 4 0.60 12.10 -3.72
CA GLY A 4 -0.57 12.86 -4.15
C GLY A 4 -0.45 14.33 -3.72
N PRO A 5 -0.88 14.69 -2.50
CA PRO A 5 -1.36 13.83 -1.40
C PRO A 5 -2.73 13.18 -1.68
N GLY A 6 -3.01 12.03 -1.05
CA GLY A 6 -4.33 11.39 -1.13
C GLY A 6 -4.46 10.20 -2.10
N CYS A 7 -3.40 9.79 -2.80
CA CYS A 7 -3.48 8.63 -3.71
C CYS A 7 -3.30 7.32 -2.95
N SER A 8 -4.13 6.33 -3.27
CA SER A 8 -4.06 4.98 -2.66
C SER A 8 -2.81 4.21 -3.05
N SER A 9 -2.16 3.59 -2.06
CA SER A 9 -1.01 2.70 -2.25
C SER A 9 -1.40 1.37 -2.89
N ILE A 10 -2.69 0.99 -2.85
CA ILE A 10 -3.20 -0.18 -3.57
C ILE A 10 -3.06 0.02 -5.08
N LEU A 11 -3.11 1.26 -5.57
CA LEU A 11 -2.84 1.55 -6.98
C LEU A 11 -1.43 1.06 -7.35
N ALA A 12 -0.40 1.47 -6.61
CA ALA A 12 0.96 1.01 -6.85
C ALA A 12 1.10 -0.52 -6.71
N MET A 13 0.39 -1.14 -5.77
CA MET A 13 0.38 -2.60 -5.64
C MET A 13 -0.15 -3.28 -6.91
N VAL A 14 -1.25 -2.79 -7.49
CA VAL A 14 -1.92 -3.47 -8.61
C VAL A 14 -1.54 -2.95 -9.99
N THR A 15 -0.80 -1.85 -10.10
CA THR A 15 -0.39 -1.28 -11.40
C THR A 15 1.12 -1.09 -11.55
N GLU A 16 1.89 -1.14 -10.47
CA GLU A 16 3.33 -0.86 -10.50
C GLU A 16 4.15 -2.08 -10.03
N ASN A 17 4.30 -2.27 -8.73
CA ASN A 17 5.36 -3.13 -8.15
C ASN A 17 4.86 -4.30 -7.30
N GLY A 18 3.55 -4.47 -7.14
CA GLY A 18 2.99 -5.61 -6.42
C GLY A 18 3.02 -6.92 -7.21
N PRO A 19 2.66 -8.03 -6.56
CA PRO A 19 2.83 -9.39 -7.09
C PRO A 19 1.89 -9.71 -8.26
N CYS A 20 0.80 -8.96 -8.40
CA CYS A 20 -0.19 -9.12 -9.46
C CYS A 20 -0.56 -7.75 -10.04
N LEU A 21 -0.61 -7.66 -11.37
CA LEU A 21 -1.05 -6.47 -12.07
C LEU A 21 -2.48 -6.64 -12.60
N VAL A 22 -3.31 -5.61 -12.41
CA VAL A 22 -4.61 -5.49 -13.06
C VAL A 22 -4.37 -5.05 -14.50
N LYS A 23 -4.75 -5.89 -15.47
CA LYS A 23 -4.72 -5.57 -16.89
C LYS A 23 -6.13 -5.53 -17.43
N LYS A 24 -6.42 -4.48 -18.20
CA LYS A 24 -7.63 -4.41 -19.00
C LYS A 24 -7.48 -5.39 -20.16
N GLY A 25 -8.45 -6.27 -20.35
CA GLY A 25 -8.59 -6.97 -21.62
C GLY A 25 -8.88 -5.98 -22.76
N ASN A 26 -9.00 -6.48 -23.98
CA ASN A 26 -9.61 -5.72 -25.08
C ASN A 26 -11.08 -5.35 -24.71
N ALA A 27 -11.73 -4.46 -25.47
CA ALA A 27 -13.00 -3.84 -25.07
C ALA A 27 -14.16 -4.82 -24.74
N SER A 28 -14.03 -6.09 -25.12
CA SER A 28 -14.99 -7.17 -24.88
C SER A 28 -14.56 -8.16 -23.78
N GLU A 29 -13.38 -7.99 -23.18
CA GLU A 29 -12.85 -8.89 -22.15
C GLU A 29 -12.93 -8.29 -20.74
N ALA A 30 -13.19 -9.16 -19.76
CA ALA A 30 -13.14 -8.80 -18.35
C ALA A 30 -11.72 -8.39 -17.92
N TRP A 31 -11.63 -7.60 -16.85
CA TRP A 31 -10.37 -7.31 -16.16
C TRP A 31 -9.72 -8.60 -15.68
N LYS A 32 -8.41 -8.72 -15.85
CA LYS A 32 -7.63 -9.90 -15.44
C LYS A 32 -6.50 -9.48 -14.52
N MET A 33 -6.24 -10.31 -13.51
CA MET A 33 -5.02 -10.25 -12.71
C MET A 33 -3.94 -11.10 -13.37
N GLN A 34 -2.75 -10.56 -13.55
CA GLN A 34 -1.59 -11.27 -14.09
C GLN A 34 -0.43 -11.18 -13.11
N ARG A 35 0.28 -12.29 -12.89
CA ARG A 35 1.49 -12.29 -12.03
C ARG A 35 2.51 -11.29 -12.59
N ASN A 36 3.10 -10.50 -11.69
CA ASN A 36 4.21 -9.61 -12.00
C ASN A 36 5.55 -10.32 -11.71
N PRO A 37 6.31 -10.76 -12.73
CA PRO A 37 7.61 -11.40 -12.49
C PRO A 37 8.67 -10.41 -11.98
N TRP A 38 8.41 -9.10 -11.98
CA TRP A 38 9.29 -8.06 -11.46
C TRP A 38 8.76 -7.42 -10.17
N SER A 39 7.89 -8.14 -9.45
CA SER A 39 7.38 -7.62 -8.18
C SER A 39 8.49 -7.43 -7.16
N TRP A 40 8.40 -6.38 -6.36
CA TRP A 40 9.29 -6.19 -5.22
C TRP A 40 9.15 -7.30 -4.17
N THR A 41 8.04 -8.05 -4.18
CA THR A 41 7.87 -9.21 -3.28
C THR A 41 8.74 -10.41 -3.66
N GLU A 42 9.36 -10.42 -4.84
CA GLU A 42 10.27 -11.49 -5.24
C GLU A 42 11.60 -11.43 -4.44
N VAL A 43 11.92 -10.29 -3.83
CA VAL A 43 13.18 -10.06 -3.10
C VAL A 43 13.00 -9.51 -1.69
N GLY A 44 11.77 -9.30 -1.22
CA GLY A 44 11.54 -8.72 0.10
C GLY A 44 10.09 -8.76 0.56
N THR A 45 9.86 -8.36 1.81
CA THR A 45 8.52 -8.14 2.36
C THR A 45 8.14 -6.70 2.11
N VAL A 46 7.02 -6.47 1.43
CA VAL A 46 6.57 -5.12 1.04
C VAL A 46 5.21 -4.84 1.68
N LEU A 47 5.09 -3.66 2.31
CA LEU A 47 3.86 -3.18 2.92
C LEU A 47 3.35 -1.97 2.13
N TRP A 48 2.16 -2.09 1.53
CA TRP A 48 1.44 -0.98 0.92
C TRP A 48 0.41 -0.47 1.93
N VAL A 49 0.50 0.81 2.27
CA VAL A 49 -0.35 1.44 3.29
C VAL A 49 -1.06 2.62 2.65
N ASP A 50 -2.39 2.58 2.67
CA ASP A 50 -3.20 3.75 2.34
C ASP A 50 -3.10 4.77 3.47
N GLN A 51 -2.69 5.99 3.12
CA GLN A 51 -2.46 7.08 4.04
C GLN A 51 -2.63 8.40 3.28
N PRO A 52 -3.11 9.49 3.89
CA PRO A 52 -3.62 9.62 5.27
C PRO A 52 -4.93 8.87 5.53
N GLY A 53 -5.58 9.14 6.66
CA GLY A 53 -6.74 8.39 7.19
C GLY A 53 -7.96 8.27 6.27
N GLU A 54 -8.02 8.99 5.15
CA GLU A 54 -9.16 9.03 4.23
C GLU A 54 -8.84 8.47 2.84
N VAL A 55 -7.64 7.92 2.68
CA VAL A 55 -7.17 7.42 1.39
C VAL A 55 -7.61 5.98 1.21
N GLY A 56 -8.18 5.66 0.06
CA GLY A 56 -8.53 4.29 -0.33
C GLY A 56 -9.45 3.61 0.69
N PHE A 57 -8.95 2.58 1.38
CA PHE A 57 -9.70 1.88 2.43
C PHE A 57 -9.38 2.32 3.86
N SER A 58 -8.45 3.27 4.04
CA SER A 58 -8.22 3.87 5.35
C SER A 58 -9.44 4.71 5.75
N ILE A 59 -9.90 4.53 6.99
CA ILE A 59 -10.98 5.31 7.59
C ILE A 59 -10.43 5.90 8.89
N GLY A 60 -10.38 7.23 8.96
CA GLY A 60 -9.82 7.97 10.07
C GLY A 60 -10.02 9.46 9.86
N ALA A 61 -9.62 10.27 10.83
CA ALA A 61 -9.74 11.72 10.72
C ALA A 61 -8.85 12.28 9.58
N GLU A 62 -9.12 13.51 9.16
CA GLU A 62 -8.17 14.30 8.36
C GLU A 62 -6.93 14.64 9.19
N SER A 63 -5.80 14.85 8.51
CA SER A 63 -4.61 15.47 9.08
C SER A 63 -4.42 16.81 8.38
N ASP A 64 -4.28 17.88 9.16
CA ASP A 64 -4.19 19.24 8.63
C ASP A 64 -2.83 19.57 8.01
N ASP A 65 -1.79 18.80 8.36
CA ASP A 65 -0.41 18.99 7.90
C ASP A 65 0.39 17.67 7.83
N GLU A 66 1.59 17.76 7.26
CA GLU A 66 2.53 16.64 7.13
C GLU A 66 2.97 16.07 8.50
N LEU A 67 3.00 16.91 9.55
CA LEU A 67 3.35 16.46 10.89
C LEU A 67 2.28 15.48 11.39
N GLY A 68 1.00 15.85 11.31
CA GLY A 68 -0.12 15.00 11.68
C GLY A 68 -0.23 13.73 10.82
N VAL A 69 0.16 13.79 9.54
CA VAL A 69 0.28 12.57 8.70
C VAL A 69 1.39 11.66 9.23
N SER A 70 2.57 12.22 9.52
CA SER A 70 3.73 11.45 10.00
C SER A 70 3.49 10.80 11.37
N GLU A 71 2.84 11.51 12.30
CA GLU A 71 2.52 11.00 13.64
C GLU A 71 1.56 9.80 13.55
N ARG A 72 0.55 9.90 12.69
CA ARG A 72 -0.41 8.79 12.51
C ARG A 72 0.23 7.60 11.80
N MET A 73 1.10 7.83 10.83
CA MET A 73 1.86 6.76 10.20
C MET A 73 2.79 6.07 11.21
N LEU A 74 3.42 6.82 12.12
CA LEU A 74 4.22 6.25 13.20
C LEU A 74 3.37 5.36 14.12
N VAL A 75 2.20 5.84 14.55
CA VAL A 75 1.26 5.06 15.37
C VAL A 75 0.86 3.77 14.66
N PHE A 76 0.54 3.83 13.37
CA PHE A 76 0.25 2.64 12.57
C PHE A 76 1.43 1.65 12.55
N MET A 77 2.66 2.13 12.32
CA MET A 77 3.84 1.26 12.26
C MET A 77 4.14 0.58 13.60
N LEU A 78 3.98 1.31 14.71
CA LEU A 78 4.13 0.74 16.06
C LEU A 78 3.09 -0.36 16.32
N ALA A 79 1.82 -0.10 16.02
CA ALA A 79 0.74 -1.08 16.17
C ALA A 79 0.93 -2.29 15.23
N PHE A 80 1.43 -2.07 14.01
CA PHE A 80 1.75 -3.13 13.06
C PHE A 80 2.81 -4.09 13.62
N TYR A 81 3.91 -3.56 14.18
CA TYR A 81 4.95 -4.41 14.75
C TYR A 81 4.57 -5.04 16.08
N GLU A 82 3.70 -4.42 16.86
CA GLU A 82 3.09 -5.07 18.03
C GLU A 82 2.25 -6.28 17.61
N ARG A 83 1.50 -6.16 16.51
CA ARG A 83 0.69 -7.26 15.95
C ARG A 83 1.54 -8.34 15.26
N TYR A 84 2.61 -7.95 14.59
CA TYR A 84 3.49 -8.82 13.81
C TYR A 84 4.94 -8.76 14.31
N PRO A 85 5.21 -9.17 15.56
CA PRO A 85 6.53 -9.00 16.18
C PRO A 85 7.63 -9.83 15.51
N SER A 86 7.28 -10.88 14.75
CA SER A 86 8.25 -11.63 13.94
C SER A 86 8.90 -10.79 12.84
N LEU A 87 8.19 -9.77 12.33
CA LEU A 87 8.69 -8.90 11.27
C LEU A 87 9.70 -7.85 11.77
N LEU A 88 9.82 -7.63 13.09
CA LEU A 88 10.89 -6.80 13.67
C LEU A 88 12.29 -7.38 13.41
N LYS A 89 12.36 -8.68 13.11
CA LYS A 89 13.61 -9.38 12.80
C LYS A 89 13.79 -9.62 11.30
N ALA A 90 12.86 -9.14 10.47
CA ALA A 90 13.03 -9.20 9.03
C ALA A 90 14.25 -8.34 8.64
N PRO A 91 15.12 -8.85 7.74
CA PRO A 91 16.31 -8.12 7.28
C PRO A 91 15.97 -6.87 6.48
#